data_AF-C2EJB1-F1
#
_entry.id   AF-C2EJB1-F1
#
_cell.length_a   1.000
_cell.length_b   1.000
_cell.length_c   1.000
_cell.angle_alpha   90.00
_cell.angle_beta   90.00
_cell.angle_gamma   90.00
#
_symmetry.space_group_name_H-M   'P 1'
#
loop_
_entity.id
_entity.type
_entity.pdbx_description
1 polymer ?
#
loop_
_entity_poly.entity_id
_entity_poly.type
_entity_poly.pdbx_seq_one_letter_code
_entity_poly.pdbx_strand_id
1 'polypeptide(L)'
;MTRYKLGEIVDIKYGKDHKKLNAGRVPVYGTGGIMRYVDNYLYDGESVLIPRKGSLNNIYYVVGKFWTVDTIFWTIINKNIVLPKYLFYFLKRIDFEKLNVGSAVPSLTQKILNEIQIDVPSIEKQKDIIDKISVFERKINLNNKINTNLVA
;
A
#
# COMPACT_ATOMS: atom_id res chain seq x y z
N MET A 1 7.10 -21.35 8.66
CA MET A 1 6.49 -20.00 8.62
C MET A 1 6.48 -19.49 10.04
N THR A 2 6.69 -18.19 10.23
CA THR A 2 6.66 -17.56 11.55
C THR A 2 5.49 -16.59 11.57
N ARG A 3 4.73 -16.59 12.66
CA ARG A 3 3.59 -15.71 12.86
C ARG A 3 4.04 -14.41 13.51
N TYR A 4 3.57 -13.29 12.97
CA TYR A 4 3.80 -11.96 13.49
C TYR A 4 2.49 -11.16 13.57
N LYS A 5 2.46 -10.18 14.46
CA LYS A 5 1.60 -9.00 14.33
C LYS A 5 2.19 -8.07 13.28
N LEU A 6 1.33 -7.42 12.49
CA LEU A 6 1.77 -6.49 11.45
C LEU A 6 2.67 -5.38 12.02
N GLY A 7 2.33 -4.85 13.20
CA GLY A 7 3.12 -3.81 13.87
C GLY A 7 4.52 -4.25 14.32
N GLU A 8 4.84 -5.54 14.32
CA GLU A 8 6.19 -6.05 14.63
C GLU A 8 7.12 -6.03 13.40
N ILE A 9 6.55 -5.97 12.19
CA ILE A 9 7.30 -6.08 10.93
C ILE A 9 7.20 -4.82 10.06
N VAL A 10 6.30 -3.90 10.39
CA VAL A 10 6.21 -2.57 9.77
C VAL A 10 5.98 -1.47 10.79
N ASP A 11 6.60 -0.32 10.56
CA ASP A 11 6.17 0.94 11.17
C ASP A 11 5.10 1.58 10.29
N ILE A 12 3.88 1.71 10.81
CA ILE A 12 2.82 2.46 10.15
C ILE A 12 2.99 3.94 10.50
N LYS A 13 2.89 4.83 9.50
CA LYS A 13 3.00 6.28 9.64
C LYS A 13 1.79 6.98 9.02
N TYR A 14 1.43 8.13 9.57
CA TYR A 14 0.34 8.96 9.05
C TYR A 14 0.79 9.77 7.83
N GLY A 15 -0.14 10.01 6.92
CA GLY A 15 0.00 11.07 5.92
C GLY A 15 -0.07 12.47 6.53
N LYS A 16 0.16 13.48 5.70
CA LYS A 16 0.20 14.89 6.12
C LYS A 16 -0.54 15.79 5.14
N ASP A 17 -0.94 16.97 5.60
CA ASP A 17 -1.55 17.98 4.74
C ASP A 17 -0.59 18.36 3.60
N HIS A 18 -1.15 18.45 2.40
CA HIS A 18 -0.40 18.70 1.16
C HIS A 18 -0.73 20.07 0.55
N LYS A 19 -1.74 20.79 1.08
CA LYS A 19 -2.31 21.99 0.43
C LYS A 19 -1.30 23.13 0.25
N LYS A 20 -0.32 23.22 1.16
CA LYS A 20 0.72 24.27 1.15
C LYS A 20 1.95 23.92 0.31
N LEU A 21 2.01 22.72 -0.27
CA LEU A 21 3.13 22.30 -1.10
C LEU A 21 2.99 22.86 -2.52
N ASN A 22 4.11 23.24 -3.13
CA ASN A 22 4.09 23.72 -4.51
C ASN A 22 3.90 22.55 -5.48
N ALA A 23 3.59 22.86 -6.74
CA ALA A 23 3.55 21.85 -7.79
C ALA A 23 4.95 21.28 -8.04
N GLY A 24 5.02 19.99 -8.37
CA GLY A 24 6.27 19.30 -8.65
C GLY A 24 6.03 17.94 -9.30
N ARG A 25 6.90 16.98 -9.02
CA ARG A 25 6.88 15.64 -9.66
C ARG A 25 6.62 14.50 -8.69
N VAL A 26 6.50 14.76 -7.39
CA VAL A 26 6.22 13.73 -6.38
C VAL A 26 4.72 13.46 -6.35
N PRO A 27 4.25 12.22 -6.57
CA PRO A 27 2.84 11.88 -6.51
C PRO A 27 2.29 12.00 -5.08
N VAL A 28 1.12 12.63 -4.96
CA VAL A 28 0.33 12.70 -3.72
C VAL A 28 -0.79 11.67 -3.78
N TYR A 29 -0.79 10.73 -2.84
CA TYR A 29 -1.81 9.67 -2.74
C TYR A 29 -2.89 10.00 -1.70
N GLY A 30 -4.13 9.80 -2.10
CA GLY A 30 -5.31 9.63 -1.24
C GLY A 30 -5.97 8.27 -1.45
N THR A 31 -7.12 8.03 -0.83
CA THR A 31 -7.83 6.75 -0.94
C THR A 31 -8.32 6.42 -2.35
N GLY A 32 -8.57 7.44 -3.18
CA GLY A 32 -8.88 7.28 -4.61
C GLY A 32 -7.66 7.12 -5.52
N GLY A 33 -6.44 7.09 -4.99
CA GLY A 33 -5.21 7.01 -5.79
C GLY A 33 -4.47 8.35 -5.86
N ILE A 34 -3.78 8.61 -6.98
CA ILE A 34 -3.00 9.84 -7.16
C ILE A 34 -3.97 11.03 -7.33
N MET A 35 -3.80 12.04 -6.49
CA MET A 35 -4.65 13.24 -6.47
C MET A 35 -4.00 14.43 -7.20
N ARG A 36 -2.67 14.58 -7.06
CA ARG A 36 -1.86 15.64 -7.68
C ARG A 36 -0.38 15.32 -7.54
N TYR A 37 0.47 16.23 -8.02
CA TYR A 37 1.91 16.17 -7.84
C TYR A 37 2.44 17.41 -7.09
N VAL A 38 3.48 17.22 -6.28
CA VAL A 38 4.10 18.25 -5.44
C VAL A 38 5.62 18.21 -5.49
N ASP A 39 6.27 19.25 -4.96
CA ASP A 39 7.73 19.43 -4.95
C ASP A 39 8.45 18.73 -3.78
N ASN A 40 7.71 18.17 -2.82
CA ASN A 40 8.25 17.54 -1.62
C ASN A 40 7.70 16.11 -1.41
N TYR A 41 8.32 15.32 -0.54
CA TYR A 41 7.96 13.93 -0.27
C TYR A 41 7.95 13.63 1.24
N LEU A 42 7.15 12.63 1.64
CA LEU A 42 7.17 12.10 3.01
C LEU A 42 8.20 10.99 3.16
N TYR A 43 8.34 10.18 2.11
CA TYR A 43 9.22 9.02 2.11
C TYR A 43 9.72 8.75 0.68
N ASP A 44 10.92 8.18 0.61
CA ASP A 44 11.56 7.73 -0.63
C ASP A 44 11.98 6.27 -0.45
N GLY A 45 11.24 5.36 -1.09
CA GLY A 45 11.48 3.94 -0.96
C GLY A 45 10.27 3.10 -1.32
N GLU A 46 10.34 1.82 -0.97
CA GLU A 46 9.21 0.91 -1.14
C GLU A 46 8.27 1.01 0.04
N SER A 47 6.98 1.18 -0.23
CA SER A 47 5.95 1.25 0.81
C SER A 47 4.66 0.60 0.34
N VAL A 48 3.92 0.04 1.29
CA VAL A 48 2.52 -0.33 1.11
C VAL A 48 1.66 0.76 1.74
N LEU A 49 0.83 1.40 0.92
CA LEU A 49 -0.10 2.44 1.34
C LEU A 49 -1.44 1.81 1.71
N ILE A 50 -1.94 2.10 2.90
CA ILE A 50 -3.15 1.51 3.48
C ILE A 50 -4.17 2.62 3.73
N PRO A 51 -5.40 2.55 3.20
CA PRO A 51 -6.45 3.50 3.51
C PRO A 51 -6.69 3.65 5.01
N ARG A 52 -6.86 4.89 5.45
CA ARG A 52 -7.28 5.23 6.80
C ARG A 52 -8.74 5.64 6.86
N LYS A 53 -9.25 6.35 5.84
CA LYS A 53 -10.62 6.89 5.81
C LYS A 53 -11.23 6.84 4.41
N GLY A 54 -12.52 6.54 4.30
CA GLY A 54 -13.20 6.40 3.01
C GLY A 54 -13.14 4.95 2.53
N SER A 55 -12.89 4.70 1.24
CA SER A 55 -12.78 3.32 0.72
C SER A 55 -11.58 2.58 1.33
N LEU A 56 -11.82 1.50 2.08
CA LEU A 56 -10.78 0.87 2.91
C LEU A 56 -9.95 -0.20 2.20
N ASN A 57 -10.39 -0.69 1.05
CA ASN A 57 -9.75 -1.80 0.33
C ASN A 57 -8.78 -1.36 -0.79
N ASN A 58 -8.61 -0.05 -1.02
CA ASN A 58 -7.68 0.48 -2.01
C ASN A 58 -6.24 0.53 -1.48
N ILE A 59 -5.58 -0.63 -1.46
CA ILE A 59 -4.17 -0.76 -1.08
C ILE A 59 -3.27 -0.49 -2.29
N TYR A 60 -2.19 0.26 -2.09
CA TYR A 60 -1.21 0.55 -3.13
C TYR A 60 0.18 0.06 -2.73
N TYR A 61 0.94 -0.46 -3.69
CA TYR A 61 2.38 -0.64 -3.55
C TYR A 61 3.07 0.45 -4.36
N VAL A 62 3.95 1.21 -3.70
CA VAL A 62 4.65 2.35 -4.29
C VAL A 62 6.16 2.18 -4.12
N VAL A 63 6.90 2.70 -5.08
CA VAL A 63 8.37 2.68 -5.10
C VAL A 63 8.88 4.08 -5.45
N GLY A 64 9.80 4.58 -4.65
CA GLY A 64 10.42 5.90 -4.83
C GLY A 64 9.75 6.98 -3.98
N LYS A 65 9.91 8.24 -4.39
CA LYS A 65 9.36 9.41 -3.68
C LYS A 65 7.85 9.47 -3.78
N PHE A 66 7.18 9.63 -2.64
CA PHE A 66 5.75 9.89 -2.59
C PHE A 66 5.36 10.79 -1.41
N TRP A 67 4.15 11.35 -1.49
CA TRP A 67 3.45 11.97 -0.39
C TRP A 67 2.10 11.26 -0.18
N THR A 68 1.62 11.17 1.05
CA THR A 68 0.26 10.70 1.33
C THR A 68 -0.50 11.74 2.15
N VAL A 69 -1.80 11.87 1.88
CA VAL A 69 -2.69 12.73 2.66
C VAL A 69 -3.17 12.00 3.92
N ASP A 70 -3.84 12.70 4.83
CA ASP A 70 -4.26 12.18 6.15
C ASP A 70 -5.28 11.02 6.10
N THR A 71 -5.83 10.72 4.93
CA THR A 71 -6.72 9.58 4.66
C THR A 71 -5.99 8.29 4.26
N ILE A 72 -4.64 8.31 4.18
CA ILE A 72 -3.80 7.15 3.85
C ILE A 72 -2.67 7.02 4.87
N PHE A 73 -2.46 5.81 5.36
CA PHE A 73 -1.22 5.41 6.03
C PHE A 73 -0.17 4.97 5.03
N TRP A 74 1.10 5.17 5.37
CA TRP A 74 2.24 4.58 4.67
C TRP A 74 3.09 3.76 5.65
N THR A 75 3.91 2.86 5.12
CA THR A 75 4.67 1.89 5.90
C THR A 75 6.17 2.03 5.69
N ILE A 76 6.95 1.87 6.76
CA ILE A 76 8.39 1.54 6.70
C ILE A 76 8.50 0.06 7.02
N ILE A 77 9.08 -0.72 6.11
CA ILE A 77 8.98 -2.18 6.13
C ILE A 77 10.31 -2.80 6.57
N ASN A 78 10.28 -3.71 7.54
CA ASN A 78 11.45 -4.51 7.91
C ASN A 78 11.72 -5.59 6.86
N LYS A 79 12.56 -5.25 5.87
CA LYS A 79 12.87 -6.11 4.71
C LYS A 79 13.66 -7.38 5.06
N ASN A 80 14.19 -7.49 6.28
CA ASN A 80 14.83 -8.72 6.76
C ASN A 80 13.78 -9.80 7.10
N ILE A 81 12.54 -9.40 7.35
CA ILE A 81 11.43 -10.30 7.71
C ILE A 81 10.47 -10.45 6.55
N VAL A 82 10.05 -9.34 5.92
CA VAL A 82 9.02 -9.35 4.89
C VAL A 82 9.40 -8.50 3.69
N LEU A 83 9.27 -9.05 2.49
CA LEU A 83 9.47 -8.32 1.24
C LEU A 83 8.26 -7.39 0.98
N PRO A 84 8.47 -6.11 0.62
CA PRO A 84 7.38 -5.16 0.43
C PRO A 84 6.28 -5.62 -0.52
N LYS A 85 6.66 -6.26 -1.63
CA LYS A 85 5.72 -6.78 -2.61
C LYS A 85 4.93 -8.00 -2.09
N TYR A 86 5.54 -8.85 -1.25
CA TYR A 86 4.82 -9.93 -0.58
C TYR A 86 3.81 -9.37 0.43
N LEU A 87 4.23 -8.39 1.25
CA LEU A 87 3.36 -7.70 2.19
C LEU A 87 2.15 -7.08 1.47
N PHE A 88 2.37 -6.42 0.33
CA PHE A 88 1.30 -5.87 -0.50
C PHE A 88 0.26 -6.93 -0.88
N TYR A 89 0.70 -8.08 -1.41
CA TYR A 89 -0.23 -9.14 -1.79
C TYR A 89 -0.95 -9.76 -0.60
N PHE A 90 -0.27 -9.91 0.53
CA PHE A 90 -0.90 -10.40 1.75
C PHE A 90 -2.01 -9.44 2.20
N LEU A 91 -1.70 -8.14 2.33
CA LEU A 91 -2.67 -7.14 2.76
C LEU A 91 -3.83 -6.99 1.77
N LYS A 92 -3.58 -7.13 0.46
CA LYS A 92 -4.63 -7.09 -0.57
C LYS A 92 -5.67 -8.20 -0.46
N ARG A 93 -5.38 -9.28 0.30
CA ARG A 93 -6.34 -10.36 0.59
C ARG A 93 -7.23 -10.07 1.80
N ILE A 94 -6.90 -9.05 2.59
CA ILE A 94 -7.68 -8.66 3.76
C ILE A 94 -8.83 -7.77 3.28
N ASP A 95 -10.03 -8.09 3.73
CA ASP A 95 -11.19 -7.21 3.59
C ASP A 95 -11.20 -6.22 4.76
N PHE A 96 -10.61 -5.04 4.55
CA PHE A 96 -10.44 -4.01 5.58
C PHE A 96 -11.76 -3.35 5.97
N GLU A 97 -12.82 -3.47 5.17
CA GLU A 97 -14.16 -2.98 5.54
C GLU A 97 -14.68 -3.72 6.79
N LYS A 98 -14.29 -4.99 6.99
CA LYS A 98 -14.63 -5.74 8.21
C LYS A 98 -13.90 -5.27 9.46
N LEU A 99 -12.86 -4.45 9.29
CA LEU A 99 -12.07 -3.86 10.37
C LEU A 99 -12.43 -2.39 10.63
N ASN A 100 -13.47 -1.90 9.94
CA ASN A 100 -13.97 -0.54 10.08
C ASN A 100 -14.41 -0.23 11.52
N VAL A 101 -13.99 0.92 12.04
CA VAL A 101 -14.45 1.48 13.33
C VAL A 101 -15.13 2.84 13.21
N GLY A 102 -15.27 3.36 12.00
CA GLY A 102 -15.99 4.59 11.71
C GLY A 102 -17.47 4.32 11.43
N SER A 103 -18.35 5.08 12.07
CA SER A 103 -19.81 5.00 11.85
C SER A 103 -20.25 5.76 10.60
N ALA A 104 -19.91 7.05 10.49
CA ALA A 104 -20.32 7.88 9.36
C ALA A 104 -19.38 7.80 8.16
N VAL A 105 -18.08 7.70 8.41
CA VAL A 105 -17.03 7.55 7.38
C VAL A 105 -16.20 6.33 7.74
N PRO A 106 -16.13 5.30 6.89
CA PRO A 106 -15.33 4.12 7.17
C PRO A 106 -13.90 4.52 7.51
N SER A 107 -13.37 3.97 8.60
CA SER A 107 -12.12 4.40 9.19
C SER A 107 -11.35 3.24 9.81
N LEU A 108 -10.04 3.24 9.61
CA LEU A 108 -9.08 2.35 10.28
C LEU A 108 -8.18 3.14 11.23
N THR A 109 -7.63 2.43 12.21
CA THR A 109 -6.63 2.98 13.15
C THR A 109 -5.34 2.19 13.06
N GLN A 110 -4.22 2.81 13.41
CA GLN A 110 -2.94 2.10 13.50
C GLN A 110 -3.01 0.95 14.51
N LYS A 111 -3.73 1.14 15.62
CA LYS A 111 -3.93 0.09 16.64
C LYS A 111 -4.53 -1.17 16.02
N ILE A 112 -5.58 -1.03 15.22
CA ILE A 112 -6.22 -2.18 14.54
C ILE A 112 -5.27 -2.82 13.53
N LEU A 113 -4.61 -2.00 12.71
CA LEU A 113 -3.67 -2.50 11.71
C LEU A 113 -2.51 -3.27 12.37
N ASN A 114 -1.95 -2.73 13.45
CA ASN A 114 -0.83 -3.34 14.15
C ASN A 114 -1.16 -4.73 14.73
N GLU A 115 -2.43 -5.01 15.04
CA GLU A 115 -2.87 -6.29 15.60
C GLU A 115 -3.17 -7.36 14.54
N ILE A 116 -3.18 -7.01 13.25
CA ILE A 116 -3.38 -7.97 12.15
C ILE A 116 -2.31 -9.06 12.22
N GLN A 117 -2.75 -10.31 12.24
CA GLN A 117 -1.86 -11.47 12.21
C GLN A 117 -1.43 -11.78 10.78
N ILE A 118 -0.14 -12.02 10.59
CA ILE A 118 0.46 -12.40 9.31
C ILE A 118 1.40 -13.58 9.49
N ASP A 119 1.18 -14.62 8.68
CA ASP A 119 2.08 -15.75 8.58
C ASP A 119 3.13 -15.47 7.49
N VAL A 120 4.37 -15.29 7.92
CA VAL A 120 5.49 -14.89 7.07
C VAL A 120 6.37 -16.11 6.77
N PRO A 121 6.48 -16.55 5.51
CA PRO A 121 7.42 -17.61 5.13
C PRO A 121 8.85 -17.05 5.00
N SER A 122 9.85 -17.92 4.76
CA SER A 122 11.22 -17.44 4.55
C SER A 122 11.33 -16.49 3.36
N ILE A 123 12.36 -15.65 3.33
CA ILE A 123 12.56 -14.67 2.25
C ILE A 123 12.62 -15.35 0.88
N GLU A 124 13.27 -16.52 0.77
CA GLU A 124 13.36 -17.30 -0.46
C GLU A 124 11.96 -17.72 -0.93
N LYS A 125 11.12 -18.17 -0.01
CA LYS A 125 9.75 -18.57 -0.33
C LYS A 125 8.87 -17.39 -0.69
N GLN A 126 9.07 -16.23 -0.05
CA GLN A 126 8.40 -14.99 -0.45
C GLN A 126 8.77 -14.60 -1.89
N LYS A 127 10.05 -14.71 -2.27
CA LYS A 127 10.51 -14.47 -3.66
C LYS A 127 9.83 -15.42 -4.65
N ASP A 128 9.83 -16.73 -4.39
CA ASP A 128 9.13 -17.73 -5.23
C ASP A 128 7.65 -17.38 -5.46
N ILE A 129 6.96 -16.95 -4.40
CA ILE A 129 5.55 -16.51 -4.48
C ILE A 129 5.42 -15.25 -5.34
N ILE A 130 6.26 -14.23 -5.09
CA ILE A 130 6.24 -12.97 -5.84
C ILE A 130 6.50 -13.22 -7.33
N ASP A 131 7.48 -14.07 -7.66
CA ASP A 131 7.85 -14.37 -9.05
C ASP A 131 6.69 -15.02 -9.79
N LYS A 132 6.01 -15.99 -9.16
CA LYS A 132 4.80 -16.62 -9.72
C LYS A 132 3.69 -15.60 -9.96
N ILE A 133 3.42 -14.71 -9.02
CA ILE A 133 2.39 -13.66 -9.17
C ILE A 133 2.79 -12.67 -10.27
N SER A 134 4.08 -12.31 -10.37
CA SER A 134 4.58 -11.35 -11.35
C SER A 134 4.32 -11.76 -12.80
N VAL A 135 4.31 -13.07 -13.08
CA VAL A 135 3.97 -13.61 -14.41
C VAL A 135 2.55 -13.23 -14.80
N PHE A 136 1.61 -13.38 -13.87
CA PHE A 136 0.21 -13.02 -14.10
C PHE A 136 0.00 -11.50 -14.19
N GLU A 137 0.67 -10.72 -13.35
CA GLU A 137 0.62 -9.25 -13.44
C GLU A 137 1.10 -8.74 -14.80
N ARG A 138 2.21 -9.28 -15.31
CA ARG A 138 2.71 -8.91 -16.65
C ARG A 138 1.67 -9.20 -17.73
N LYS A 139 1.01 -10.36 -17.66
CA LYS A 139 -0.04 -10.74 -18.61
C LYS A 139 -1.27 -9.82 -18.52
N ILE A 140 -1.74 -9.52 -17.31
CA ILE A 140 -2.87 -8.59 -17.09
C ILE A 140 -2.53 -7.20 -17.64
N ASN A 141 -1.34 -6.69 -17.34
CA ASN A 141 -0.91 -5.37 -17.81
C ASN A 141 -0.80 -5.32 -19.33
N LEU A 142 -0.30 -6.39 -19.97
CA LEU A 142 -0.24 -6.48 -21.42
C LEU A 142 -1.64 -6.45 -22.04
N ASN A 143 -2.57 -7.25 -21.51
CA ASN A 143 -3.95 -7.28 -21.98
C ASN A 143 -4.64 -5.90 -21.85
N ASN A 144 -4.44 -5.21 -20.72
CA ASN A 144 -4.99 -3.88 -20.52
C ASN A 144 -4.46 -2.87 -21.54
N LYS A 145 -3.15 -2.90 -21.85
CA LYS A 145 -2.56 -2.05 -22.90
C LYS A 145 -3.17 -2.33 -24.28
N ILE A 146 -3.36 -3.61 -24.62
CA ILE A 146 -4.01 -4.00 -25.88
C ILE A 146 -5.43 -3.44 -25.94
N ASN A 147 -6.21 -3.60 -24.87
CA ASN A 147 -7.58 -3.08 -24.81
C ASN A 147 -7.62 -1.55 -24.95
N THR A 148 -6.71 -0.82 -24.28
CA THR A 148 -6.62 0.64 -24.43
C THR A 148 -6.32 1.05 -25.87
N ASN A 149 -5.44 0.33 -26.57
CA ASN A 149 -5.09 0.62 -27.96
C ASN A 149 -6.22 0.28 -28.96
N LEU A 150 -7.15 -0.61 -28.61
CA LEU A 150 -8.28 -1.00 -29.47
C LEU A 150 -9.49 -0.06 -29.33
N VAL A 151 -9.55 0.71 -28.25
CA VAL A 151 -10.64 1.67 -27.97
C VAL A 151 -10.24 3.11 -28.37
N ALA A 152 -8.98 3.32 -28.73
CA ALA A 152 -8.45 4.57 -29.28
C ALA A 152 -8.56 4.60 -30.81
#